data_AF-A0A9P6P4D8-F1
#
_entry.id   AF-A0A9P6P4D8-F1
#
_cell.length_a   1.000
_cell.length_b   1.000
_cell.length_c   1.000
_cell.angle_alpha   90.00
_cell.angle_beta   90.00
_cell.angle_gamma   90.00
#
_symmetry.space_group_name_H-M   'P 1'
#
loop_
_entity.id
_entity.type
_entity.pdbx_description
1 polymer ?
#
loop_
_entity_poly.entity_id
_entity_poly.type
_entity_poly.pdbx_seq_one_letter_code
_entity_poly.pdbx_strand_id
1 'polypeptide(L)'
;MEGKQVSKSQFKAKALEFFRRVEASGESVVVTDHGTPALEVRTYQSIDRNPLDVLRGSVTRYDDPTAPVDVKWEAHKKAKITIERELNGGRIIIAAISAWEIAMLVERDKLVLSMDVGSWLAAVAEIEAVCFMPVDIEIAVKSVELPGEFHKDSADRMIVATARKLAAPLVTKDEKIRAYAHVKTIW
;
A
#
# COMPACT_ATOMS: atom_id res chain seq x y z
N MET A 1 25.41 21.69 -5.13
CA MET A 1 25.88 21.24 -3.81
C MET A 1 26.79 20.04 -4.06
N GLU A 2 28.10 20.23 -4.01
CA GLU A 2 29.08 19.15 -4.21
C GLU A 2 29.17 18.32 -2.93
N GLY A 3 28.52 17.15 -2.91
CA GLY A 3 28.70 16.17 -1.85
C GLY A 3 30.14 15.68 -1.81
N LYS A 4 30.72 15.58 -0.61
CA LYS A 4 32.11 15.15 -0.43
C LYS A 4 32.26 13.69 -0.89
N GLN A 5 33.01 13.47 -1.96
CA GLN A 5 33.23 12.14 -2.52
C GLN A 5 34.37 11.41 -1.82
N VAL A 6 34.21 10.10 -1.59
CA VAL A 6 35.22 9.21 -1.00
C VAL A 6 35.25 7.88 -1.73
N SER A 7 36.41 7.25 -1.90
CA SER A 7 36.46 5.94 -2.56
C SER A 7 35.93 4.82 -1.66
N LYS A 8 35.46 3.71 -2.24
CA LYS A 8 35.04 2.51 -1.49
C LYS A 8 36.12 2.01 -0.52
N SER A 9 37.40 2.08 -0.91
CA SER A 9 38.51 1.68 -0.04
C SER A 9 38.69 2.63 1.15
N GLN A 10 38.61 3.94 0.92
CA GLN A 10 38.68 4.94 1.99
C GLN A 10 37.49 4.85 2.94
N PHE A 11 36.29 4.66 2.37
CA PHE A 11 35.08 4.49 3.15
C PHE A 11 35.16 3.26 4.06
N LYS A 12 35.59 2.11 3.55
CA LYS A 12 35.77 0.88 4.37
C LYS A 12 36.77 1.08 5.51
N ALA A 13 37.88 1.78 5.28
CA ALA A 13 38.90 2.02 6.29
C ALA A 13 38.43 2.95 7.43
N LYS A 14 37.46 3.84 7.16
CA LYS A 14 37.04 4.91 8.08
C LYS A 14 35.52 5.06 8.18
N ALA A 15 34.77 3.96 8.00
CA ALA A 15 33.31 4.01 7.87
C ALA A 15 32.63 4.72 9.05
N LEU A 16 33.04 4.38 10.28
CA LEU A 16 32.50 4.99 11.50
C LEU A 16 32.81 6.49 11.61
N GLU A 17 33.96 6.96 11.10
CA GLU A 17 34.31 8.39 11.07
C GLU A 17 33.40 9.15 10.12
N PHE A 18 33.11 8.55 8.94
CA PHE A 18 32.17 9.13 7.99
C PHE A 18 30.74 9.13 8.50
N PHE A 19 30.29 8.07 9.19
CA PHE A 19 28.97 8.04 9.82
C PHE A 19 28.81 9.14 10.86
N ARG A 20 29.76 9.27 11.80
CA ARG A 20 29.73 10.35 12.80
C ARG A 20 29.71 11.73 12.16
N ARG A 21 30.45 11.93 11.07
CA ARG A 21 30.44 13.21 10.35
C ARG A 21 29.09 13.49 9.72
N VAL A 22 28.50 12.51 9.02
CA VAL A 22 27.17 12.63 8.41
C VAL A 22 26.12 12.88 9.48
N GLU A 23 26.18 12.18 10.61
CA GLU A 23 25.28 12.38 11.76
C GLU A 23 25.41 13.78 12.39
N ALA A 24 26.65 14.27 12.54
CA ALA A 24 26.91 15.56 13.17
C ALA A 24 26.63 16.76 12.24
N SER A 25 26.89 16.64 10.93
CA SER A 25 26.73 17.75 9.99
C SER A 25 25.43 17.71 9.19
N GLY A 26 24.78 16.56 9.06
CA GLY A 26 23.64 16.37 8.16
C GLY A 26 24.00 16.37 6.66
N GLU A 27 25.26 16.58 6.31
CA GLU A 27 25.74 16.59 4.93
C GLU A 27 26.00 15.17 4.43
N SER A 28 25.59 14.88 3.20
CA SER A 28 25.79 13.55 2.61
C SER A 28 27.21 13.35 2.08
N VAL A 29 27.60 12.07 1.98
CA VAL A 29 28.90 11.61 1.49
C VAL A 29 28.68 10.59 0.39
N VAL A 30 29.25 10.85 -0.78
CA VAL A 30 29.14 9.95 -1.93
C VAL A 30 30.33 8.99 -1.91
N VAL A 31 30.05 7.69 -1.86
CA VAL A 31 31.04 6.63 -1.96
C VAL A 31 31.19 6.22 -3.43
N THR A 32 32.41 6.31 -3.95
CA THR A 32 32.73 6.01 -5.35
C THR A 32 33.44 4.67 -5.50
N ASP A 33 33.20 3.98 -6.61
CA ASP A 33 33.94 2.82 -7.06
C ASP A 33 34.73 3.20 -8.31
N HIS A 34 36.05 3.12 -8.26
CA HIS A 34 36.93 3.57 -9.36
C HIS A 34 36.62 4.99 -9.89
N GLY A 35 36.20 5.90 -9.00
CA GLY A 35 35.84 7.29 -9.36
C GLY A 35 34.40 7.47 -9.82
N THR A 36 33.64 6.40 -10.01
CA THR A 36 32.21 6.45 -10.34
C THR A 36 31.38 6.43 -9.05
N PRO A 37 30.44 7.37 -8.84
CA PRO A 37 29.49 7.31 -7.71
C PRO A 37 28.76 5.97 -7.66
N ALA A 38 28.84 5.29 -6.51
CA ALA A 38 28.24 3.97 -6.32
C ALA A 38 27.18 3.97 -5.22
N LEU A 39 27.37 4.73 -4.14
CA LEU A 39 26.47 4.81 -2.99
C LEU A 39 26.49 6.23 -2.42
N GLU A 40 25.40 6.66 -1.78
CA GLU A 40 25.35 7.89 -0.99
C GLU A 40 25.03 7.54 0.46
N VAL A 41 25.85 8.04 1.38
CA VAL A 41 25.64 7.94 2.82
C VAL A 41 25.11 9.29 3.29
N ARG A 42 23.88 9.28 3.79
CA ARG A 42 23.18 10.44 4.33
C ARG A 42 22.49 10.04 5.62
N THR A 43 22.18 11.01 6.47
CA THR A 43 21.33 10.74 7.64
C THR A 43 20.02 10.14 7.15
N TYR A 44 19.62 9.02 7.73
CA TYR A 44 18.30 8.47 7.46
C TYR A 44 17.28 9.42 8.07
N GLN A 45 16.68 10.26 7.23
CA GLN A 45 15.43 10.88 7.57
C GLN A 45 14.38 9.80 7.35
N SER A 46 13.97 9.12 8.42
CA SER A 46 12.59 8.65 8.42
C SER A 46 11.78 9.90 8.10
N ILE A 47 10.95 9.85 7.07
CA ILE A 47 9.87 10.81 7.02
C ILE A 47 9.06 10.45 8.26
N ASP A 48 9.33 11.14 9.38
CA ASP A 48 8.62 11.00 10.64
C ASP A 48 7.24 11.67 10.50
N ARG A 49 6.56 11.35 9.39
CA ARG A 49 5.16 11.63 9.17
C ARG A 49 4.51 10.28 9.32
N ASN A 50 3.57 10.20 10.24
CA ASN A 50 2.62 9.10 10.25
C ASN A 50 2.03 9.00 8.83
N PRO A 51 2.12 7.85 8.13
CA PRO A 51 1.61 7.73 6.77
C PRO A 51 0.12 8.11 6.66
N LEU A 52 -0.63 7.92 7.76
CA LEU A 52 -2.02 8.36 7.86
C LEU A 52 -2.19 9.88 7.75
N ASP A 53 -1.21 10.69 8.18
CA ASP A 53 -1.26 12.15 8.06
C ASP A 53 -1.05 12.59 6.60
N VAL A 54 -0.21 11.88 5.85
CA VAL A 54 -0.01 12.11 4.41
C VAL A 54 -1.26 11.72 3.62
N LEU A 55 -1.90 10.61 4.00
CA LEU A 55 -3.11 10.10 3.34
C LEU A 55 -4.37 10.88 3.72
N ARG A 56 -4.40 11.57 4.87
CA ARG A 56 -5.57 12.30 5.34
C ARG A 56 -5.93 13.42 4.36
N GLY A 57 -7.14 13.36 3.81
CA GLY A 57 -7.63 14.35 2.83
C GLY A 57 -6.98 14.26 1.46
N SER A 58 -6.19 13.21 1.20
CA SER A 58 -5.54 13.00 -0.10
C SER A 58 -6.51 12.59 -1.21
N VAL A 59 -7.64 11.96 -0.87
CA VAL A 59 -8.75 11.71 -1.81
C VAL A 59 -9.57 12.99 -1.93
N THR A 60 -9.43 13.68 -3.06
CA THR A 60 -10.05 15.00 -3.28
C THR A 60 -11.39 14.90 -4.01
N ARG A 61 -11.57 13.87 -4.84
CA ARG A 61 -12.82 13.56 -5.51
C ARG A 61 -12.96 12.06 -5.70
N TYR A 62 -14.17 11.55 -5.51
CA TYR A 62 -14.50 10.15 -5.74
C TYR A 62 -15.90 10.08 -6.36
N ASP A 63 -15.95 9.98 -7.68
CA ASP A 63 -17.18 10.11 -8.46
C ASP A 63 -17.77 8.73 -8.77
N ASP A 64 -18.68 8.32 -7.90
CA ASP A 64 -19.66 7.25 -8.07
C ASP A 64 -19.24 6.04 -8.96
N PRO A 65 -18.41 5.11 -8.45
CA PRO A 65 -18.00 3.96 -9.25
C PRO A 65 -19.00 2.79 -9.25
N THR A 66 -20.05 2.77 -8.40
CA THR A 66 -20.92 1.57 -8.21
C THR A 66 -22.40 1.79 -7.78
N ALA A 67 -23.00 2.99 -7.86
CA ALA A 67 -24.37 3.27 -7.34
C ALA A 67 -25.53 2.36 -7.84
N PRO A 68 -26.58 2.11 -7.00
CA PRO A 68 -27.46 3.17 -6.47
C PRO A 68 -27.28 3.57 -4.99
N VAL A 69 -27.65 4.84 -4.75
CA VAL A 69 -27.65 5.56 -3.48
C VAL A 69 -29.01 5.38 -2.78
N ASP A 70 -29.02 4.75 -1.59
CA ASP A 70 -29.80 5.12 -0.39
C ASP A 70 -29.65 3.99 0.63
N VAL A 71 -28.56 4.00 1.41
CA VAL A 71 -28.39 3.06 2.53
C VAL A 71 -27.95 3.84 3.75
N LYS A 72 -28.77 3.74 4.82
CA LYS A 72 -28.54 4.36 6.13
C LYS A 72 -27.08 4.20 6.58
N TRP A 73 -26.51 5.32 7.01
CA TRP A 73 -25.14 5.60 7.44
C TRP A 73 -24.53 4.69 8.55
N GLU A 74 -25.21 3.63 9.00
CA GLU A 74 -24.75 2.78 10.12
C GLU A 74 -23.80 1.63 9.71
N ALA A 75 -23.79 1.21 8.43
CA ALA A 75 -23.06 0.01 8.00
C ALA A 75 -21.53 0.11 8.15
N HIS A 76 -20.90 1.22 7.75
CA HIS A 76 -19.42 1.36 7.76
C HIS A 76 -18.78 1.34 9.16
N LYS A 77 -19.57 1.40 10.23
CA LYS A 77 -19.06 1.40 11.61
C LYS A 77 -18.33 0.09 11.93
N LYS A 78 -18.82 -1.05 11.43
CA LYS A 78 -18.19 -2.35 11.69
C LYS A 78 -16.87 -2.49 10.94
N ALA A 79 -16.82 -2.15 9.65
CA ALA A 79 -15.57 -2.09 8.90
C ALA A 79 -14.57 -1.15 9.57
N LYS A 80 -15.00 0.07 9.91
CA LYS A 80 -14.13 1.07 10.57
C LYS A 80 -13.56 0.57 11.89
N ILE A 81 -14.40 0.06 12.80
CA ILE A 81 -13.93 -0.49 14.09
C ILE A 81 -12.97 -1.65 13.87
N THR A 82 -13.23 -2.51 12.88
CA THR A 82 -12.34 -3.64 12.57
C THR A 82 -11.00 -3.14 12.06
N ILE A 83 -10.99 -2.18 11.12
CA ILE A 83 -9.76 -1.57 10.62
C ILE A 83 -8.99 -0.90 11.76
N GLU A 84 -9.64 -0.09 12.59
CA GLU A 84 -9.02 0.57 13.74
C GLU A 84 -8.42 -0.44 14.73
N ARG A 85 -9.11 -1.57 14.97
CA ARG A 85 -8.59 -2.66 15.81
C ARG A 85 -7.34 -3.28 15.18
N GLU A 86 -7.37 -3.61 13.89
CA GLU A 86 -6.23 -4.27 13.22
C GLU A 86 -5.04 -3.32 13.02
N LEU A 87 -5.27 -2.00 12.93
CA LEU A 87 -4.20 -1.01 13.00
C LEU A 87 -3.46 -1.01 14.35
N ASN A 88 -4.11 -1.45 15.43
CA ASN A 88 -3.56 -1.48 16.78
C ASN A 88 -3.01 -2.88 17.15
N GLY A 89 -2.01 -3.35 16.40
CA GLY A 89 -1.29 -4.61 16.66
C GLY A 89 -1.83 -5.84 15.94
N GLY A 90 -2.73 -5.65 14.97
CA GLY A 90 -3.23 -6.69 14.07
C GLY A 90 -2.55 -6.63 12.69
N ARG A 91 -3.26 -7.12 11.67
CA ARG A 91 -2.82 -7.02 10.26
C ARG A 91 -3.97 -6.73 9.32
N ILE A 92 -3.72 -5.86 8.36
CA ILE A 92 -4.61 -5.51 7.26
C ILE A 92 -3.94 -5.97 5.98
N ILE A 93 -4.65 -6.77 5.19
CA ILE A 93 -4.15 -7.28 3.93
C ILE A 93 -4.95 -6.63 2.81
N ILE A 94 -4.23 -6.02 1.86
CA ILE A 94 -4.82 -5.46 0.64
C ILE A 94 -4.41 -6.38 -0.51
N ALA A 95 -5.36 -6.93 -1.26
CA ALA A 95 -5.01 -7.65 -2.48
C ALA A 95 -4.37 -6.67 -3.47
N ALA A 96 -3.20 -6.99 -4.03
CA ALA A 96 -2.47 -6.08 -4.90
C ALA A 96 -3.27 -5.66 -6.14
N ILE A 97 -4.23 -6.48 -6.58
CA ILE A 97 -5.14 -6.13 -7.67
C ILE A 97 -5.99 -4.87 -7.36
N SER A 98 -6.28 -4.59 -6.09
CA SER A 98 -6.96 -3.35 -5.70
C SER A 98 -6.12 -2.10 -5.96
N ALA A 99 -4.80 -2.20 -5.96
CA ALA A 99 -3.92 -1.10 -6.36
C ALA A 99 -4.06 -0.81 -7.87
N TRP A 100 -4.23 -1.84 -8.70
CA TRP A 100 -4.52 -1.68 -10.13
C TRP A 100 -5.90 -1.02 -10.35
N GLU A 101 -6.92 -1.42 -9.59
CA GLU A 101 -8.24 -0.78 -9.66
C GLU A 101 -8.17 0.70 -9.28
N ILE A 102 -7.45 1.05 -8.21
CA ILE A 102 -7.23 2.44 -7.81
C ILE A 102 -6.53 3.21 -8.92
N ALA A 103 -5.45 2.67 -9.49
CA ALA A 103 -4.73 3.31 -10.59
C ALA A 103 -5.62 3.51 -11.83
N MET A 104 -6.45 2.53 -12.18
CA MET A 104 -7.43 2.63 -13.27
C MET A 104 -8.51 3.67 -12.99
N LEU A 105 -9.00 3.78 -11.74
CA LEU A 105 -9.97 4.81 -11.37
C LEU A 105 -9.37 6.22 -11.46
N VAL A 106 -8.09 6.37 -11.11
CA VAL A 106 -7.34 7.63 -11.29
C VAL A 106 -7.16 7.95 -12.78
N GLU A 107 -6.75 6.98 -13.59
CA GLU A 107 -6.56 7.14 -15.04
C GLU A 107 -7.85 7.54 -15.75
N ARG A 108 -9.01 7.10 -15.24
CA ARG A 108 -10.34 7.43 -15.79
C ARG A 108 -11.00 8.64 -15.15
N ASP A 109 -10.28 9.44 -14.36
CA ASP A 109 -10.78 10.61 -13.62
C ASP A 109 -11.95 10.32 -12.66
N LYS A 110 -12.16 9.05 -12.31
CA LYS A 110 -13.19 8.58 -11.34
C LYS A 110 -12.75 8.71 -9.89
N LEU A 111 -11.44 8.75 -9.66
CA LEU A 111 -10.81 9.02 -8.38
C LEU A 111 -9.76 10.11 -8.60
N VAL A 112 -9.84 11.20 -7.86
CA VAL A 112 -8.81 12.25 -7.89
C VAL A 112 -8.08 12.26 -6.57
N LEU A 113 -6.75 12.20 -6.66
CA LEU A 113 -5.83 12.27 -5.54
C LEU A 113 -5.09 13.61 -5.56
N SER A 114 -4.72 14.12 -4.39
CA SER A 114 -3.89 15.33 -4.27
C SER A 114 -2.41 15.11 -4.63
N MET A 115 -2.03 13.87 -4.95
CA MET A 115 -0.68 13.43 -5.29
C MET A 115 -0.74 12.30 -6.32
N ASP A 116 0.41 11.90 -6.85
CA ASP A 116 0.46 10.79 -7.80
C ASP A 116 0.03 9.46 -7.14
N VAL A 117 -0.63 8.59 -7.91
CA VAL A 117 -1.18 7.33 -7.40
C VAL A 117 -0.12 6.35 -6.89
N GLY A 118 1.08 6.36 -7.48
CA GLY A 118 2.22 5.58 -7.02
C GLY A 118 2.73 6.04 -5.65
N SER A 119 2.92 7.34 -5.46
CA SER A 119 3.25 7.91 -4.14
C SER A 119 2.17 7.64 -3.11
N TRP A 120 0.90 7.72 -3.52
CA TRP A 120 -0.23 7.42 -2.63
C TRP A 120 -0.22 5.96 -2.17
N LEU A 121 -0.04 5.02 -3.09
CA LEU A 121 0.05 3.59 -2.77
C LEU A 121 1.30 3.26 -1.95
N ALA A 122 2.43 3.94 -2.20
CA ALA A 122 3.63 3.83 -1.39
C ALA A 122 3.37 4.27 0.06
N ALA A 123 2.70 5.41 0.26
CA ALA A 123 2.30 5.86 1.59
C ALA A 123 1.35 4.87 2.29
N VAL A 124 0.43 4.23 1.57
CA VAL A 124 -0.41 3.15 2.14
C VAL A 124 0.43 1.95 2.58
N ALA A 125 1.44 1.57 1.78
CA ALA A 125 2.33 0.44 2.07
C ALA A 125 3.30 0.72 3.23
N GLU A 126 3.52 1.99 3.59
CA GLU A 126 4.32 2.39 4.76
C GLU A 126 3.57 2.23 6.10
N ILE A 127 2.25 2.01 6.09
CA ILE A 127 1.49 1.74 7.31
C ILE A 127 1.91 0.36 7.85
N GLU A 128 2.46 0.30 9.06
CA GLU A 128 3.03 -0.91 9.67
C GLU A 128 2.08 -2.13 9.64
N ALA A 129 0.79 -1.91 9.91
CA ALA A 129 -0.21 -2.98 9.93
C ALA A 129 -0.67 -3.41 8.52
N VAL A 130 -0.33 -2.68 7.46
CA VAL A 130 -0.80 -2.92 6.09
C VAL A 130 0.21 -3.74 5.29
N CYS A 131 -0.28 -4.76 4.60
CA CYS A 131 0.51 -5.56 3.68
C CYS A 131 -0.24 -5.77 2.36
N PHE A 132 0.43 -5.51 1.23
CA PHE A 132 -0.10 -5.84 -0.09
C PHE A 132 0.21 -7.30 -0.43
N MET A 133 -0.83 -8.09 -0.69
CA MET A 133 -0.71 -9.49 -1.11
C MET A 133 -0.66 -9.58 -2.64
N PRO A 134 0.45 -10.02 -3.25
CA PRO A 134 0.53 -10.18 -4.70
C PRO A 134 -0.44 -11.27 -5.21
N VAL A 135 -0.89 -11.13 -6.45
CA VAL A 135 -1.62 -12.19 -7.15
C VAL A 135 -0.61 -13.22 -7.66
N ASP A 136 -0.52 -14.35 -6.98
CA ASP A 136 0.29 -15.49 -7.43
C ASP A 136 -0.52 -16.47 -8.29
N ILE A 137 0.14 -17.50 -8.81
CA ILE A 137 -0.46 -18.52 -9.69
C ILE A 137 -1.66 -19.18 -9.02
N GLU A 138 -1.58 -19.46 -7.72
CA GLU A 138 -2.66 -20.11 -6.99
C GLU A 138 -3.87 -19.18 -6.84
N ILE A 139 -3.67 -17.89 -6.55
CA ILE A 139 -4.76 -16.90 -6.52
C ILE A 139 -5.39 -16.77 -7.91
N ALA A 140 -4.57 -16.72 -8.96
CA ALA A 140 -5.06 -16.63 -10.33
C ALA A 140 -5.97 -17.82 -10.69
N VAL A 141 -5.55 -19.05 -10.39
CA VAL A 141 -6.36 -20.26 -10.62
C VAL A 141 -7.61 -20.29 -9.73
N LYS A 142 -7.46 -20.04 -8.42
CA LYS A 142 -8.61 -20.02 -7.48
C LYS A 142 -9.63 -18.94 -7.81
N SER A 143 -9.21 -17.85 -8.46
CA SER A 143 -10.13 -16.82 -8.93
C SER A 143 -11.12 -17.37 -9.94
N VAL A 144 -10.73 -18.30 -10.81
CA VAL A 144 -11.61 -18.96 -11.79
C VAL A 144 -12.42 -20.12 -11.22
N GLU A 145 -11.96 -20.73 -10.14
CA GLU A 145 -12.57 -21.89 -9.47
C GLU A 145 -13.39 -21.51 -8.22
N LEU A 146 -13.91 -20.28 -8.13
CA LEU A 146 -14.80 -19.89 -7.04
C LEU A 146 -16.06 -20.79 -7.03
N PRO A 147 -16.40 -21.43 -5.89
CA PRO A 147 -17.57 -22.30 -5.79
C PRO A 147 -18.89 -21.57 -6.06
N GLY A 148 -19.84 -22.24 -6.71
CA GLY A 148 -21.15 -21.67 -7.00
C GLY A 148 -21.09 -20.54 -8.04
N GLU A 149 -22.16 -19.75 -8.12
CA GLU A 149 -22.21 -18.59 -8.99
C GLU A 149 -21.62 -17.36 -8.28
N PHE A 150 -20.69 -16.70 -8.96
CA PHE A 150 -20.11 -15.44 -8.54
C PHE A 150 -20.06 -14.49 -9.73
N HIS A 151 -20.07 -13.18 -9.49
CA HIS A 151 -20.10 -12.21 -10.58
C HIS A 151 -18.79 -12.22 -11.41
N LYS A 152 -18.87 -11.68 -12.63
CA LYS A 152 -17.86 -11.88 -13.70
C LYS A 152 -16.64 -10.95 -13.63
N ASP A 153 -16.57 -10.04 -12.67
CA ASP A 153 -15.46 -9.08 -12.62
C ASP A 153 -14.16 -9.77 -12.22
N SER A 154 -13.11 -9.59 -13.02
CA SER A 154 -11.84 -10.27 -12.80
C SER A 154 -11.12 -9.80 -11.54
N ALA A 155 -11.20 -8.51 -11.20
CA ALA A 155 -10.52 -7.95 -10.04
C ALA A 155 -11.18 -8.44 -8.76
N ASP A 156 -12.51 -8.36 -8.69
CA ASP A 156 -13.26 -8.86 -7.53
C ASP A 156 -13.09 -10.37 -7.32
N ARG A 157 -12.98 -11.16 -8.40
CA ARG A 157 -12.66 -12.59 -8.31
C ARG A 157 -11.28 -12.84 -7.74
N MET A 158 -10.28 -12.05 -8.11
CA MET A 158 -8.93 -12.12 -7.53
C MET A 158 -8.93 -11.69 -6.06
N ILE A 159 -9.69 -10.65 -5.69
CA ILE A 159 -9.84 -10.20 -4.29
C ILE A 159 -10.47 -11.32 -3.44
N VAL A 160 -11.58 -11.90 -3.89
CA VAL A 160 -12.27 -12.98 -3.18
C VAL A 160 -11.40 -14.24 -3.09
N ALA A 161 -10.69 -14.60 -4.17
CA ALA A 161 -9.75 -15.72 -4.13
C ALA A 161 -8.60 -15.47 -3.13
N THR A 162 -8.09 -14.24 -3.05
CA THR A 162 -7.07 -13.85 -2.06
C THR A 162 -7.59 -14.00 -0.63
N ALA A 163 -8.79 -13.47 -0.34
CA ALA A 163 -9.42 -13.59 0.98
C ALA A 163 -9.65 -15.06 1.37
N ARG A 164 -10.14 -15.89 0.44
CA ARG A 164 -10.36 -17.32 0.65
C ARG A 164 -9.05 -18.09 0.86
N LYS A 165 -8.00 -17.79 0.09
CA LYS A 165 -6.67 -18.40 0.23
C LYS A 165 -6.09 -18.15 1.63
N LEU A 166 -6.25 -16.92 2.12
CA LEU A 166 -5.72 -16.50 3.42
C LEU A 166 -6.65 -16.83 4.60
N ALA A 167 -7.83 -17.40 4.32
CA ALA A 167 -8.90 -17.58 5.29
C ALA A 167 -9.25 -16.29 6.09
N ALA A 168 -9.10 -15.14 5.44
CA ALA A 168 -9.29 -13.83 6.04
C ALA A 168 -10.69 -13.28 5.71
N PRO A 169 -11.36 -12.58 6.65
CA PRO A 169 -12.59 -11.86 6.34
C PRO A 169 -12.30 -10.68 5.41
N LEU A 170 -13.14 -10.47 4.40
CA LEU A 170 -12.99 -9.41 3.40
C LEU A 170 -13.80 -8.18 3.79
N VAL A 171 -13.14 -7.03 3.90
CA VAL A 171 -13.82 -5.73 4.07
C VAL A 171 -14.28 -5.23 2.69
N THR A 172 -15.59 -5.11 2.46
CA THR A 172 -16.10 -4.65 1.15
C THR A 172 -17.51 -4.06 1.20
N LYS A 173 -17.71 -2.98 0.43
CA LYS A 173 -19.04 -2.37 0.16
C LYS A 173 -19.82 -3.13 -0.91
N ASP A 174 -19.18 -3.97 -1.69
CA ASP A 174 -19.85 -4.60 -2.83
C ASP A 174 -20.90 -5.61 -2.34
N GLU A 175 -22.15 -5.39 -2.74
CA GLU A 175 -23.27 -6.21 -2.27
C GLU A 175 -23.24 -7.62 -2.86
N LYS A 176 -22.71 -7.79 -4.07
CA LYS A 176 -22.59 -9.10 -4.73
C LYS A 176 -21.54 -9.94 -4.00
N ILE A 177 -20.45 -9.32 -3.55
CA ILE A 177 -19.45 -10.00 -2.72
C ILE A 177 -20.02 -10.34 -1.35
N ARG A 178 -20.74 -9.41 -0.70
CA ARG A 178 -21.37 -9.70 0.60
C ARG A 178 -22.44 -10.78 0.54
N ALA A 179 -23.15 -10.90 -0.58
CA ALA A 179 -24.14 -11.96 -0.81
C ALA A 179 -23.49 -13.32 -1.10
N TYR A 180 -22.18 -13.38 -1.36
CA TYR A 180 -21.49 -14.60 -1.72
C TYR A 180 -21.15 -15.45 -0.49
N ALA A 181 -21.85 -16.59 -0.35
CA ALA A 181 -21.76 -17.45 0.84
C ALA A 181 -20.38 -18.07 1.12
N HIS A 182 -19.49 -18.12 0.13
CA HIS A 182 -18.19 -18.78 0.24
C HIS A 182 -17.03 -17.85 0.67
N VAL A 183 -17.34 -16.61 1.08
CA VAL A 183 -16.38 -15.69 1.70
C VAL A 183 -17.03 -14.97 2.89
N LYS A 184 -16.29 -14.84 4.00
CA LYS A 184 -16.77 -14.04 5.14
C LYS A 184 -16.51 -12.57 4.83
N THR A 185 -17.52 -11.72 4.94
CA THR A 185 -17.37 -10.27 4.72
C THR A 185 -17.59 -9.46 5.99
N ILE A 186 -16.96 -8.28 6.01
CA ILE A 186 -17.17 -7.24 7.01
C ILE A 186 -17.49 -5.96 6.23
N TRP A 187 -18.57 -5.28 6.60
CA TRP A 187 -18.91 -3.96 6.09
C TRP A 187 -19.45 -3.15 7.25
#